data_AF-A0A537JA11-F1
#
_entry.id   AF-A0A537JA11-F1
#
_cell.length_a   1.000
_cell.length_b   1.000
_cell.length_c   1.000
_cell.angle_alpha   90.00
_cell.angle_beta   90.00
_cell.angle_gamma   90.00
#
_symmetry.space_group_name_H-M   'P 1'
#
loop_
_entity.id
_entity.type
_entity.pdbx_description
1 polymer ?
#
loop_
_entity_poly.entity_id
_entity_poly.type
_entity_poly.pdbx_seq_one_letter_code
_entity_poly.pdbx_strand_id
1 'polypeptide(L)'
;MVNKDIIQELNNLGSSLPTVKPENVYSVPEGYFEAFAAQVQRLIWISSLPKESPFQVPEGYFDELGDQIMNSIRNHPDYRTSKEELAAISPLLESLNKRPVYSVPDGYFENFKVAGGPEPSTQPKVVSITQRRWFRYAAAAVVTGIIALTGLMVYNNAKQTNTTGTTPLAKFEKEVKKIDDVTSTDNLIDFMDAGLNEKELATNHKTKATEAVQRLLKDVSTDELREFSEQSKDIEDVMMTN
;
A
#
# COMPACT_ATOMS: atom_id res chain seq x y z
N MET A 1 -33.90 42.53 12.71
CA MET A 1 -34.99 41.66 13.20
C MET A 1 -34.55 40.23 12.96
N VAL A 2 -33.96 39.58 13.96
CA VAL A 2 -33.39 38.23 13.81
C VAL A 2 -34.50 37.20 13.92
N ASN A 3 -34.41 36.22 13.03
CA ASN A 3 -35.25 35.04 12.86
C ASN A 3 -35.58 34.35 14.19
N LYS A 4 -36.74 34.67 14.79
CA LYS A 4 -37.26 33.91 15.93
C LYS A 4 -37.58 32.46 15.53
N ASP A 5 -37.89 32.24 14.25
CA ASP A 5 -38.27 30.94 13.72
C ASP A 5 -37.10 29.94 13.68
N ILE A 6 -35.91 30.34 13.21
CA ILE A 6 -34.75 29.43 13.13
C ILE A 6 -34.33 28.92 14.52
N ILE A 7 -34.33 29.79 15.54
CA ILE A 7 -33.95 29.37 16.89
C ILE A 7 -35.00 28.40 17.47
N GLN A 8 -36.29 28.64 17.22
CA GLN A 8 -37.36 27.75 17.67
C GLN A 8 -37.34 26.40 16.93
N GLU A 9 -37.12 26.40 15.62
CA GLU A 9 -36.96 25.19 14.82
C GLU A 9 -35.78 24.35 15.29
N LEU A 10 -34.61 24.97 15.51
CA LEU A 10 -33.42 24.27 16.01
C LEU A 10 -33.63 23.69 17.41
N ASN A 11 -34.31 24.41 18.30
CA ASN A 11 -34.67 23.90 19.63
C ASN A 11 -35.65 22.71 19.56
N ASN A 12 -36.65 22.77 18.66
CA ASN A 12 -37.60 21.67 18.44
C ASN A 12 -36.92 20.43 17.85
N LEU A 13 -35.86 20.61 17.06
CA LEU A 13 -35.02 19.54 16.53
C LEU A 13 -33.99 19.01 17.55
N GLY A 14 -34.00 19.52 18.79
CA GLY A 14 -33.05 19.11 19.83
C GLY A 14 -31.60 19.54 19.57
N SER A 15 -31.39 20.54 18.70
CA SER A 15 -30.05 21.00 18.34
C SER A 15 -29.40 21.77 19.48
N SER A 16 -28.13 21.50 19.76
CA SER A 16 -27.32 22.26 20.73
C SER A 16 -26.81 23.60 20.17
N LEU A 17 -26.92 23.82 18.85
CA LEU A 17 -26.39 24.99 18.14
C LEU A 17 -26.92 26.35 18.65
N PRO A 18 -28.20 26.51 19.02
CA PRO A 18 -28.70 27.78 19.57
C PRO A 18 -28.07 28.16 20.91
N THR A 19 -27.53 27.19 21.64
CA THR A 19 -26.88 27.37 22.95
C THR A 19 -25.38 27.67 22.80
N VAL A 20 -24.76 27.24 21.70
CA VAL A 20 -23.34 27.48 21.42
C VAL A 20 -23.14 28.93 21.00
N LYS A 21 -22.33 29.67 21.76
CA LYS A 21 -21.94 31.02 21.35
C LYS A 21 -21.13 30.93 20.05
N PRO A 22 -21.43 31.75 19.03
CA PRO A 22 -20.61 31.83 17.83
C PRO A 22 -19.27 32.47 18.18
N GLU A 23 -18.35 31.65 18.67
CA GLU A 23 -16.98 32.02 19.02
C GLU A 23 -16.04 31.26 18.11
N ASN A 24 -15.04 31.97 17.57
CA ASN A 24 -14.07 31.34 16.70
C ASN A 24 -13.10 30.50 17.54
N VAL A 25 -13.32 29.18 17.54
CA VAL A 25 -12.46 28.20 18.23
C VAL A 25 -11.14 27.93 17.50
N TYR A 26 -10.97 28.46 16.28
CA TYR A 26 -9.76 28.30 15.50
C TYR A 26 -8.86 29.51 15.70
N SER A 27 -7.76 29.32 16.41
CA SER A 27 -6.67 30.28 16.50
C SER A 27 -5.40 29.67 15.95
N VAL A 28 -4.60 30.50 15.28
CA VAL A 28 -3.22 30.15 14.95
C VAL A 28 -2.32 30.59 16.10
N PRO A 29 -1.20 29.89 16.35
CA PRO A 29 -0.18 30.37 17.28
C PRO A 29 0.34 31.76 16.88
N GLU A 30 0.78 32.52 17.87
CA GLU A 30 1.44 33.80 17.64
C GLU A 30 2.66 33.62 16.71
N GLY A 31 2.79 34.49 15.69
CA GLY A 31 3.90 34.43 14.73
C GLY A 31 3.72 33.43 13.57
N TYR A 32 2.58 32.74 13.49
CA TYR A 32 2.32 31.75 12.43
C TYR A 32 2.46 32.34 11.02
N PHE A 33 1.84 33.50 10.76
CA PHE A 33 1.85 34.11 9.43
C PHE A 33 3.17 34.84 9.13
N GLU A 34 3.83 35.34 10.17
CA GLU A 34 5.10 36.04 10.12
C GLU A 34 6.24 35.08 9.72
N ALA A 35 6.22 33.84 10.22
CA ALA A 35 7.19 32.80 9.86
C ALA A 35 6.84 32.04 8.58
N PHE A 36 5.58 32.11 8.11
CA PHE A 36 5.09 31.32 6.99
C PHE A 36 5.89 31.53 5.71
N ALA A 37 6.13 32.78 5.32
CA ALA A 37 6.87 33.10 4.10
C ALA A 37 8.31 32.53 4.14
N ALA A 38 8.98 32.66 5.29
CA ALA A 38 10.32 32.11 5.49
C ALA A 38 10.32 30.58 5.45
N GLN A 39 9.29 29.93 6.01
CA GLN A 39 9.14 28.48 5.99
C GLN A 39 8.92 27.95 4.57
N VAL A 40 8.05 28.58 3.78
CA VAL A 40 7.82 28.22 2.38
C VAL A 40 9.09 28.42 1.55
N GLN A 41 9.80 29.54 1.72
CA GLN A 41 11.05 29.78 1.00
C GLN A 41 12.12 28.73 1.33
N ARG A 42 12.23 28.32 2.60
CA ARG A 42 13.12 27.24 3.03
C ARG A 42 12.76 25.91 2.37
N LEU A 43 11.48 25.57 2.32
CA LEU A 43 10.98 24.36 1.67
C LEU A 43 11.31 24.35 0.18
N ILE A 44 11.09 25.48 -0.51
CA ILE A 44 11.46 25.66 -1.92
C ILE A 44 12.97 25.49 -2.11
N TRP A 45 13.79 26.07 -1.23
CA TRP A 45 15.24 25.91 -1.31
C TRP A 45 15.68 24.46 -1.13
N ILE A 46 15.16 23.75 -0.13
CA ILE A 46 15.46 22.32 0.10
C ILE A 46 15.04 21.48 -1.10
N SER A 47 13.85 21.73 -1.65
CA SER A 47 13.34 20.99 -2.82
C SER A 47 14.02 21.37 -4.13
N SER A 48 14.73 22.49 -4.18
CA SER A 48 15.61 22.88 -5.30
C SER A 48 17.00 22.24 -5.25
N LEU A 49 17.38 21.66 -4.11
CA LEU A 49 18.66 20.94 -4.02
C LEU A 49 18.62 19.71 -4.94
N PRO A 50 19.71 19.42 -5.66
CA PRO A 50 19.81 18.22 -6.46
C PRO A 50 19.59 17.00 -5.55
N LYS A 51 18.68 16.11 -5.94
CA LYS A 51 18.44 14.82 -5.26
C LYS A 51 19.56 13.81 -5.50
N GLU A 52 20.65 14.24 -6.13
CA GLU A 52 21.81 13.42 -6.37
C GLU A 52 22.56 13.24 -5.05
N SER A 53 22.87 12.00 -4.72
CA SER A 53 23.73 11.69 -3.59
C SER A 53 25.13 12.29 -3.86
N PRO A 54 25.60 13.29 -3.09
CA PRO A 54 26.91 13.88 -3.31
C PRO A 54 28.07 12.91 -3.02
N PHE A 55 27.74 11.74 -2.44
CA PHE A 55 28.69 10.69 -2.13
C PHE A 55 28.55 9.56 -3.15
N GLN A 56 29.45 9.55 -4.12
CA GLN A 56 29.71 8.40 -4.98
C GLN A 56 31.10 7.86 -4.67
N VAL A 57 31.21 6.54 -4.60
CA VAL A 57 32.51 5.88 -4.52
C VAL A 57 33.20 5.96 -5.87
N PRO A 58 34.52 6.12 -5.93
CA PRO A 58 35.28 6.01 -7.18
C PRO A 58 35.02 4.67 -7.87
N GLU A 59 35.14 4.67 -9.20
CA GLU A 59 35.15 3.45 -9.99
C GLU A 59 36.26 2.51 -9.49
N GLY A 60 35.94 1.22 -9.29
CA GLY A 60 36.89 0.22 -8.79
C GLY A 60 37.18 0.25 -7.28
N TYR A 61 36.53 1.11 -6.48
CA TYR A 61 36.75 1.17 -5.03
C TYR A 61 36.60 -0.20 -4.35
N PHE A 62 35.54 -0.93 -4.69
CA PHE A 62 35.26 -2.24 -4.10
C PHE A 62 36.14 -3.37 -4.66
N ASP A 63 36.76 -3.17 -5.83
CA ASP A 63 37.67 -4.16 -6.42
C ASP A 63 38.98 -4.23 -5.62
N GLU A 64 39.48 -3.08 -5.15
CA GLU A 64 40.72 -2.99 -4.35
C GLU A 64 40.49 -3.06 -2.83
N LEU A 65 39.24 -2.87 -2.37
CA LEU A 65 38.92 -2.78 -0.94
C LEU A 65 39.41 -3.99 -0.15
N GLY A 66 39.25 -5.21 -0.69
CA GLY A 66 39.68 -6.43 -0.02
C GLY A 66 41.19 -6.47 0.22
N ASP A 67 41.97 -6.10 -0.79
CA ASP A 67 43.43 -6.06 -0.70
C ASP A 67 43.91 -4.93 0.20
N GLN A 68 43.27 -3.76 0.14
CA GLN A 68 43.57 -2.63 1.02
C GLN A 68 43.32 -2.96 2.50
N ILE A 69 42.19 -3.59 2.82
CA ILE A 69 41.89 -4.06 4.18
C ILE A 69 42.93 -5.08 4.63
N MET A 70 43.22 -6.08 3.79
CA MET A 70 44.17 -7.12 4.15
C MET A 70 45.59 -6.58 4.33
N ASN A 71 46.02 -5.61 3.52
CA ASN A 71 47.30 -4.93 3.67
C ASN A 71 47.32 -4.07 4.94
N SER A 72 46.23 -3.38 5.27
CA SER A 72 46.10 -2.63 6.52
C SER A 72 46.21 -3.54 7.75
N ILE A 73 45.55 -4.70 7.72
CA ILE A 73 45.64 -5.71 8.78
C ILE A 73 47.07 -6.24 8.92
N ARG A 74 47.74 -6.61 7.81
CA ARG A 74 49.11 -7.13 7.83
C ARG A 74 50.16 -6.10 8.31
N ASN A 75 49.92 -4.82 8.04
CA ASN A 75 50.82 -3.73 8.43
C ASN A 75 50.56 -3.21 9.86
N HIS A 76 49.52 -3.71 10.54
CA HIS A 76 49.22 -3.33 11.92
C HIS A 76 50.35 -3.83 12.86
N PRO A 77 50.81 -3.03 13.84
CA PRO A 77 51.91 -3.43 14.74
C PRO A 77 51.62 -4.70 15.54
N ASP A 78 50.34 -4.97 15.84
CA ASP A 78 49.90 -6.17 16.55
C ASP A 78 49.56 -7.34 15.63
N TYR A 79 49.83 -7.23 14.32
CA TYR A 79 49.57 -8.33 13.39
C TYR A 79 50.45 -9.53 13.72
N ARG A 80 49.81 -10.68 13.89
CA ARG A 80 50.46 -11.98 14.06
C ARG A 80 49.86 -12.98 13.11
N THR A 81 50.69 -13.88 12.59
CA THR A 81 50.21 -14.99 11.79
C THR A 81 49.42 -15.97 12.66
N SER A 82 48.53 -16.76 12.05
CA SER A 82 47.78 -17.80 12.78
C SER A 82 48.70 -18.79 13.50
N LYS A 83 49.94 -18.97 13.03
CA LYS A 83 50.96 -19.82 13.63
C LYS A 83 51.54 -19.19 14.91
N GLU A 84 51.88 -17.91 14.86
CA GLU A 84 52.43 -17.17 16.01
C GLU A 84 51.38 -17.00 17.11
N GLU A 85 50.14 -16.70 16.75
CA GLU A 85 49.00 -16.69 17.69
C GLU A 85 48.79 -18.05 18.35
N LEU A 86 48.78 -19.13 17.54
CA LEU A 86 48.59 -20.47 18.06
C LEU A 86 49.73 -20.89 18.99
N ALA A 87 50.99 -20.56 18.64
CA ALA A 87 52.13 -20.82 19.51
C ALA A 87 52.06 -20.06 20.84
N ALA A 88 51.54 -18.82 20.83
CA ALA A 88 51.34 -18.02 22.04
C ALA A 88 50.21 -18.55 22.92
N ILE A 89 49.10 -19.00 22.33
CA ILE A 89 47.92 -19.49 23.06
C ILE A 89 48.08 -20.94 23.52
N SER A 90 48.63 -21.80 22.65
CA SER A 90 48.75 -23.24 22.90
C SER A 90 49.97 -23.83 22.17
N PRO A 91 51.15 -23.82 22.81
CA PRO A 91 52.35 -24.42 22.23
C PRO A 91 52.20 -25.93 21.96
N LEU A 92 51.29 -26.60 22.68
CA LEU A 92 50.96 -28.00 22.45
C LEU A 92 50.24 -28.21 21.11
N LEU A 93 49.25 -27.36 20.79
CA LEU A 93 48.53 -27.45 19.51
C LEU A 93 49.40 -27.08 18.32
N GLU A 94 50.37 -26.17 18.49
CA GLU A 94 51.37 -25.88 17.47
C GLU A 94 52.28 -27.09 17.19
N SER A 95 52.60 -27.87 18.22
CA SER A 95 53.41 -29.10 18.07
C SER A 95 52.65 -30.26 17.41
N LEU A 96 51.32 -30.20 17.42
CA LEU A 96 50.46 -31.19 16.78
C LEU A 96 50.40 -30.96 15.27
N ASN A 97 50.74 -31.99 14.52
CA ASN A 97 50.55 -32.03 13.08
C ASN A 97 49.04 -32.02 12.75
N LYS A 98 48.62 -31.16 11.82
CA LYS A 98 47.23 -31.03 11.30
C LYS A 98 46.80 -32.26 10.46
N ARG A 99 47.10 -33.46 10.93
CA ARG A 99 46.69 -34.72 10.32
C ARG A 99 45.43 -35.20 11.03
N PRO A 100 44.43 -35.72 10.29
CA PRO A 100 43.29 -36.36 10.93
C PRO A 100 43.79 -37.54 11.77
N VAL A 101 43.53 -37.51 13.08
CA VAL A 101 43.91 -38.58 14.02
C VAL A 101 43.12 -39.86 13.72
N TYR A 102 41.94 -39.70 13.14
CA TYR A 102 41.07 -40.79 12.75
C TYR A 102 40.81 -40.68 11.25
N SER A 103 41.08 -41.77 10.53
CA SER A 103 40.63 -41.94 9.16
C SER A 103 39.64 -43.09 9.12
N VAL A 104 38.62 -42.95 8.28
CA VAL A 104 37.76 -44.06 7.93
C VAL A 104 38.43 -44.88 6.82
N PRO A 105 38.23 -46.21 6.78
CA PRO A 105 38.67 -47.03 5.65
C PRO A 105 38.05 -46.55 4.33
N ASP A 106 38.76 -46.78 3.23
CA ASP A 106 38.22 -46.52 1.89
C ASP A 106 36.91 -47.31 1.69
N GLY A 107 35.87 -46.62 1.19
CA GLY A 107 34.53 -47.22 1.03
C GLY A 107 33.72 -47.39 2.31
N TYR A 108 34.13 -46.82 3.45
CA TYR A 108 33.35 -46.85 4.71
C TYR A 108 31.92 -46.36 4.52
N PHE A 109 31.73 -45.22 3.85
CA PHE A 109 30.41 -44.63 3.62
C PHE A 109 29.60 -45.34 2.53
N GLU A 110 30.26 -45.96 1.55
CA GLU A 110 29.57 -46.74 0.50
C GLU A 110 28.95 -48.01 1.07
N ASN A 111 29.62 -48.62 2.05
CA ASN A 111 29.15 -49.82 2.74
C ASN A 111 28.39 -49.50 4.03
N PHE A 112 28.23 -48.23 4.38
CA PHE A 112 27.52 -47.81 5.58
C PHE A 112 26.02 -48.06 5.41
N LYS A 113 25.55 -49.18 5.96
CA LYS A 113 24.13 -49.51 6.03
C LYS A 113 23.56 -48.95 7.33
N VAL A 114 22.76 -47.90 7.24
CA VAL A 114 21.90 -47.48 8.35
C VAL A 114 20.93 -48.62 8.63
N ALA A 115 20.99 -49.22 9.82
CA ALA A 115 19.99 -50.18 10.27
C ALA A 115 18.64 -49.45 10.38
N GLY A 116 17.81 -49.56 9.33
CA GLY A 116 16.52 -48.88 9.20
C GLY A 116 16.47 -47.71 8.20
N GLY A 117 17.48 -47.53 7.32
CA GLY A 117 17.41 -46.56 6.22
C GLY A 117 16.30 -46.90 5.20
N PRO A 118 15.69 -45.90 4.53
CA PRO A 118 14.44 -46.06 3.82
C PRO A 118 14.57 -47.11 2.71
N GLU A 119 13.65 -48.08 2.71
CA GLU A 119 13.49 -49.02 1.61
C GLU A 119 13.42 -48.27 0.26
N PRO A 120 13.93 -48.87 -0.84
CA PRO A 120 13.88 -48.26 -2.16
C PRO A 120 12.43 -47.93 -2.50
N SER A 121 12.09 -46.65 -2.42
CA SER A 121 10.74 -46.16 -2.61
C SER A 121 10.26 -46.59 -4.00
N THR A 122 9.26 -47.46 -4.05
CA THR A 122 8.45 -47.64 -5.24
C THR A 122 7.96 -46.26 -5.66
N GLN A 123 8.34 -45.80 -6.86
CA GLN A 123 8.01 -44.47 -7.35
C GLN A 123 6.51 -44.19 -7.11
N PRO A 124 6.13 -43.13 -6.39
CA PRO A 124 4.72 -42.87 -6.10
C PRO A 124 3.99 -42.62 -7.42
N LYS A 125 2.86 -43.32 -7.63
CA LYS A 125 2.05 -43.17 -8.83
C LYS A 125 1.52 -41.74 -8.91
N VAL A 126 2.16 -40.92 -9.74
CA VAL A 126 1.76 -39.54 -9.98
C VAL A 126 0.41 -39.55 -10.69
N VAL A 127 -0.64 -39.07 -10.00
CA VAL A 127 -1.94 -38.77 -10.59
C VAL A 127 -2.07 -37.27 -10.80
N SER A 128 -2.37 -36.84 -12.02
CA SER A 128 -2.55 -35.43 -12.34
C SER A 128 -3.81 -34.88 -11.65
N ILE A 129 -3.65 -33.82 -10.86
CA ILE A 129 -4.72 -33.27 -10.00
C ILE A 129 -5.74 -32.40 -10.76
N THR A 130 -5.47 -32.04 -12.03
CA THR A 130 -6.30 -31.09 -12.77
C THR A 130 -7.16 -31.79 -13.83
N GLN A 131 -8.47 -31.95 -13.57
CA GLN A 131 -9.40 -32.44 -14.58
C GLN A 131 -10.02 -31.29 -15.39
N ARG A 132 -9.77 -31.26 -16.71
CA ARG A 132 -10.27 -30.26 -17.68
C ARG A 132 -11.80 -30.22 -17.88
N ARG A 133 -12.59 -30.89 -17.03
CA ARG A 133 -14.04 -31.02 -17.18
C ARG A 133 -14.81 -29.73 -16.88
N TRP A 134 -14.25 -28.84 -16.06
CA TRP A 134 -14.87 -27.56 -15.70
C TRP A 134 -14.97 -26.56 -16.87
N PHE A 135 -14.05 -26.64 -17.85
CA PHE A 135 -14.07 -25.79 -19.05
C PHE A 135 -15.35 -25.95 -19.88
N ARG A 136 -15.98 -27.13 -19.84
CA ARG A 136 -17.26 -27.37 -20.55
C ARG A 136 -18.41 -26.57 -19.94
N TYR A 137 -18.42 -26.42 -18.62
CA TYR A 137 -19.42 -25.61 -17.92
C TYR A 137 -19.15 -24.12 -18.12
N ALA A 138 -17.88 -23.70 -18.09
CA ALA A 138 -17.50 -22.32 -18.40
C ALA A 138 -17.92 -21.91 -19.82
N ALA A 139 -17.68 -22.77 -20.81
CA ALA A 139 -18.12 -22.52 -22.18
C ALA A 139 -19.65 -22.40 -22.30
N ALA A 140 -20.41 -23.26 -21.61
CA ALA A 140 -21.87 -23.18 -21.62
C ALA A 140 -22.38 -21.86 -21.01
N ALA A 141 -21.81 -21.41 -19.90
CA ALA A 141 -22.18 -20.14 -19.24
C ALA A 141 -21.89 -18.92 -20.12
N VAL A 142 -20.79 -18.94 -20.88
CA VAL A 142 -20.46 -17.86 -21.82
C VAL A 142 -21.49 -17.81 -22.96
N VAL A 143 -21.86 -18.97 -23.52
CA VAL A 143 -22.87 -19.02 -24.60
C VAL A 143 -24.22 -18.53 -24.10
N THR A 144 -24.67 -18.94 -22.91
CA THR A 144 -25.93 -18.44 -22.34
C THR A 144 -25.88 -16.95 -22.02
N GLY A 145 -24.75 -16.44 -21.53
CA GLY A 145 -24.54 -15.01 -21.30
C GLY A 145 -24.64 -14.19 -22.58
N ILE A 146 -24.01 -14.64 -23.67
CA ILE A 146 -24.08 -13.96 -24.98
C ILE A 146 -25.52 -13.95 -25.51
N ILE A 147 -26.26 -15.05 -25.37
CA ILE A 147 -27.67 -15.13 -25.79
C ILE A 147 -28.55 -14.20 -24.95
N ALA A 148 -28.34 -14.13 -23.63
CA ALA A 148 -29.08 -13.23 -22.75
C ALA A 148 -28.79 -11.75 -23.05
N LEU A 149 -27.51 -11.40 -23.23
CA LEU A 149 -27.07 -10.03 -23.58
C LEU A 149 -27.62 -9.59 -24.94
N THR A 150 -27.57 -10.45 -25.95
CA THR A 150 -28.13 -10.14 -27.28
C THR A 150 -29.65 -9.97 -27.23
N GLY A 151 -30.37 -10.81 -26.48
CA GLY A 151 -31.81 -10.65 -26.26
C GLY A 151 -32.17 -9.33 -25.56
N LEU A 152 -31.40 -8.95 -24.54
CA LEU A 152 -31.63 -7.72 -23.77
C LEU A 152 -31.34 -6.47 -24.62
N MET A 153 -30.30 -6.49 -25.44
CA MET A 153 -29.96 -5.37 -26.33
C MET A 153 -31.04 -5.12 -27.40
N VAL A 154 -31.62 -6.19 -27.95
CA VAL A 154 -32.73 -6.08 -28.92
C VAL A 154 -34.03 -5.61 -28.25
N TYR A 155 -34.30 -6.07 -27.03
CA TYR A 155 -35.46 -5.61 -26.26
C TYR A 155 -35.37 -4.13 -25.85
N ASN A 156 -34.19 -3.65 -25.46
CA ASN A 156 -33.98 -2.24 -25.14
C ASN A 156 -33.99 -1.33 -26.38
N ASN A 157 -33.56 -1.81 -27.55
CA ASN A 157 -33.66 -1.06 -28.80
C ASN A 157 -35.11 -0.91 -29.32
N ALA A 158 -36.07 -1.72 -28.85
CA ALA A 158 -37.49 -1.58 -29.19
C ALA A 158 -38.20 -0.43 -28.43
N LYS A 159 -37.53 0.24 -27.49
CA LYS A 159 -38.07 1.40 -26.73
C LYS A 159 -37.34 2.71 -27.00
N GLN A 160 -36.91 2.94 -28.23
CA GLN A 160 -36.50 4.27 -28.69
C GLN A 160 -37.58 4.90 -29.57
N THR A 161 -38.57 5.54 -28.94
CA THR A 161 -39.28 6.66 -29.54
C THR A 161 -38.79 7.93 -28.88
N ASN A 162 -38.29 8.85 -29.70
CA ASN A 162 -37.73 10.13 -29.31
C ASN A 162 -38.62 10.89 -28.31
N THR A 163 -38.11 11.19 -27.12
CA THR A 163 -38.66 12.24 -26.26
C THR A 163 -37.50 12.91 -25.54
N THR A 164 -37.13 14.05 -26.10
CA THR A 164 -36.22 15.05 -25.53
C THR A 164 -36.83 15.65 -24.25
N GLY A 165 -36.06 15.65 -23.16
CA GLY A 165 -36.10 16.77 -22.19
C GLY A 165 -36.65 16.55 -20.78
N THR A 166 -36.99 15.35 -20.30
CA THR A 166 -37.57 15.20 -18.94
C THR A 166 -36.97 14.09 -18.06
N THR A 167 -35.93 13.39 -18.52
CA THR A 167 -35.32 12.28 -17.78
C THR A 167 -34.40 12.61 -16.59
N PRO A 168 -33.87 13.84 -16.39
CA PRO A 168 -33.10 14.11 -15.17
C PRO A 168 -33.98 14.19 -13.93
N LEU A 169 -35.15 14.85 -14.01
CA LEU A 169 -35.98 15.17 -12.84
C LEU A 169 -36.67 13.94 -12.22
N ALA A 170 -37.10 12.98 -13.06
CA ALA A 170 -37.74 11.75 -12.57
C ALA A 170 -36.76 10.78 -11.88
N LYS A 171 -35.45 10.91 -12.13
CA LYS A 171 -34.41 10.15 -11.42
C LYS A 171 -34.08 10.80 -10.07
N PHE A 172 -33.95 12.13 -10.05
CA PHE A 172 -33.74 12.89 -8.81
C PHE A 172 -34.90 12.71 -7.82
N GLU A 173 -36.16 12.73 -8.26
CA GLU A 173 -37.31 12.58 -7.35
C GLU A 173 -37.41 11.16 -6.74
N LYS A 174 -36.86 10.14 -7.44
CA LYS A 174 -36.82 8.75 -6.97
C LYS A 174 -35.63 8.49 -6.04
N GLU A 175 -34.52 9.21 -6.21
CA GLU A 175 -33.36 9.14 -5.32
C GLU A 175 -33.55 9.96 -4.05
N VAL A 176 -34.21 11.12 -4.11
CA VAL A 176 -34.54 11.93 -2.92
C VAL A 176 -35.51 11.20 -1.98
N LYS A 177 -36.43 10.37 -2.51
CA LYS A 177 -37.32 9.53 -1.67
C LYS A 177 -36.66 8.32 -1.00
N LYS A 178 -35.39 8.03 -1.32
CA LYS A 178 -34.63 6.95 -0.67
C LYS A 178 -33.69 7.45 0.44
N ILE A 179 -33.62 8.76 0.64
CA ILE A 179 -32.81 9.39 1.70
C ILE A 179 -33.69 9.55 2.94
N ASP A 180 -34.02 8.43 3.57
CA ASP A 180 -34.58 8.40 4.94
C ASP A 180 -33.60 7.79 5.95
N ASP A 181 -32.37 7.46 5.51
CA ASP A 181 -31.32 6.91 6.38
C ASP A 181 -30.00 7.65 6.14
N VAL A 182 -29.76 8.66 6.98
CA VAL A 182 -28.60 9.56 6.98
C VAL A 182 -27.41 8.87 7.65
N THR A 183 -27.04 7.68 7.17
CA THR A 183 -25.87 6.94 7.71
C THR A 183 -25.08 6.16 6.65
N SER A 184 -25.53 6.12 5.39
CA SER A 184 -24.79 5.40 4.34
C SER A 184 -23.64 6.24 3.80
N THR A 185 -22.44 5.99 4.30
CA THR A 185 -21.14 6.46 3.79
C THR A 185 -20.93 6.17 2.29
N ASP A 186 -21.70 5.24 1.75
CA ASP A 186 -21.73 4.90 0.32
C ASP A 186 -22.19 6.07 -0.55
N ASN A 187 -23.05 6.96 -0.01
CA ASN A 187 -23.49 8.16 -0.73
C ASN A 187 -22.38 9.22 -0.85
N LEU A 188 -21.41 9.23 0.07
CA LEU A 188 -20.26 10.14 0.01
C LEU A 188 -19.27 9.68 -1.06
N ILE A 189 -19.08 8.36 -1.17
CA ILE A 189 -18.24 7.73 -2.20
C ILE A 189 -18.87 7.95 -3.58
N ASP A 190 -20.19 7.78 -3.72
CA ASP A 190 -20.91 8.05 -4.97
C ASP A 190 -20.92 9.55 -5.33
N PHE A 191 -20.98 10.45 -4.35
CA PHE A 191 -20.87 11.91 -4.57
C PHE A 191 -19.45 12.31 -5.01
N MET A 192 -18.42 11.71 -4.43
CA MET A 192 -17.03 11.92 -4.85
C MET A 192 -16.79 11.35 -6.25
N ASP A 193 -17.30 10.16 -6.57
CA ASP A 193 -17.19 9.56 -7.91
C ASP A 193 -17.99 10.32 -8.97
N ALA A 194 -19.16 10.86 -8.62
CA ALA A 194 -19.94 11.74 -9.50
C ALA A 194 -19.23 13.07 -9.76
N GLY A 195 -18.53 13.63 -8.78
CA GLY A 195 -17.70 14.84 -8.94
C GLY A 195 -16.37 14.59 -9.69
N LEU A 196 -15.89 13.35 -9.72
CA LEU A 196 -14.68 12.94 -10.44
C LEU A 196 -14.95 12.60 -11.91
N ASN A 197 -16.20 12.35 -12.29
CA ASN A 197 -16.56 12.03 -13.66
C ASN A 197 -16.28 13.21 -14.60
N GLU A 198 -15.38 12.98 -15.56
CA GLU A 198 -14.73 13.98 -16.43
C GLU A 198 -15.68 14.86 -17.26
N LYS A 199 -16.96 14.51 -17.34
CA LYS A 199 -17.89 15.08 -18.33
C LYS A 199 -18.71 16.27 -17.85
N GLU A 200 -18.75 16.55 -16.54
CA GLU A 200 -19.59 17.61 -15.95
C GLU A 200 -18.79 18.67 -15.16
N LEU A 201 -17.46 18.67 -15.23
CA LEU A 201 -16.68 19.76 -14.61
C LEU A 201 -16.67 20.97 -15.55
N ALA A 202 -17.52 21.94 -15.22
CA ALA A 202 -17.55 23.25 -15.84
C ALA A 202 -16.14 23.82 -16.03
N THR A 203 -15.95 24.41 -17.21
CA THR A 203 -14.76 25.09 -17.70
C THR A 203 -14.01 25.87 -16.63
N ASN A 204 -12.98 25.31 -16.01
CA ASN A 204 -11.82 26.03 -15.47
C ASN A 204 -10.68 25.03 -15.15
N HIS A 205 -9.69 25.01 -16.04
CA HIS A 205 -8.30 24.62 -15.78
C HIS A 205 -8.02 23.21 -15.21
N LYS A 206 -8.31 22.13 -15.97
CA LYS A 206 -8.22 20.73 -15.48
C LYS A 206 -7.11 19.84 -16.08
N THR A 207 -5.94 20.36 -16.44
CA THR A 207 -4.82 19.50 -16.91
C THR A 207 -3.64 19.39 -15.95
N LYS A 208 -3.48 20.28 -14.96
CA LYS A 208 -2.34 20.22 -14.01
C LYS A 208 -2.65 19.58 -12.65
N ALA A 209 -3.90 19.65 -12.19
CA ALA A 209 -4.25 19.16 -10.85
C ALA A 209 -4.27 17.63 -10.77
N THR A 210 -4.76 16.94 -11.80
CA THR A 210 -4.90 15.48 -11.82
C THR A 210 -3.56 14.75 -11.79
N GLU A 211 -2.55 15.24 -12.54
CA GLU A 211 -1.19 14.68 -12.50
C GLU A 211 -0.46 14.96 -11.18
N ALA A 212 -0.68 16.15 -10.59
CA ALA A 212 -0.06 16.51 -9.31
C ALA A 212 -0.60 15.64 -8.16
N VAL A 213 -1.92 15.41 -8.14
CA VAL A 213 -2.56 14.55 -7.15
C VAL A 213 -2.15 13.08 -7.32
N GLN A 214 -2.07 12.58 -8.56
CA GLN A 214 -1.56 11.22 -8.84
C GLN A 214 -0.09 11.04 -8.46
N ARG A 215 0.74 12.08 -8.56
CA ARG A 215 2.14 12.04 -8.10
C ARG A 215 2.26 12.06 -6.58
N LEU A 216 1.39 12.80 -5.89
CA LEU A 216 1.38 12.87 -4.42
C LEU A 216 0.87 11.57 -3.78
N LEU A 217 -0.01 10.84 -4.47
CA LEU A 217 -0.55 9.56 -4.03
C LEU A 217 0.26 8.35 -4.50
N LYS A 218 1.36 8.55 -5.26
CA LYS A 218 2.13 7.45 -5.86
C LYS A 218 2.88 6.61 -4.83
N ASP A 219 3.29 7.22 -3.72
CA ASP A 219 4.06 6.58 -2.66
C ASP A 219 3.19 6.08 -1.50
N VAL A 220 1.87 6.27 -1.56
CA VAL A 220 0.93 5.78 -0.55
C VAL A 220 0.33 4.47 -1.05
N SER A 221 0.60 3.37 -0.35
CA SER A 221 0.05 2.06 -0.71
C SER A 221 -1.46 2.05 -0.48
N THR A 222 -2.20 1.34 -1.35
CA THR A 222 -3.65 1.12 -1.15
C THR A 222 -3.95 0.42 0.17
N ASP A 223 -2.98 -0.33 0.71
CA ASP A 223 -3.09 -0.99 2.01
C ASP A 223 -3.01 0.01 3.18
N GLU A 224 -2.19 1.05 3.08
CA GLU A 224 -2.08 2.12 4.10
C GLU A 224 -3.31 3.03 4.12
N LEU A 225 -3.90 3.30 2.95
CA LEU A 225 -5.17 4.04 2.85
C LEU A 225 -6.32 3.27 3.50
N ARG A 226 -6.27 1.94 3.40
CA ARG A 226 -7.26 1.05 3.99
C ARG A 226 -7.09 0.96 5.51
N GLU A 227 -5.86 0.87 6.00
CA GLU A 227 -5.53 0.89 7.43
C GLU A 227 -5.90 2.24 8.08
N PHE A 228 -5.63 3.37 7.41
CA PHE A 228 -6.06 4.69 7.89
C PHE A 228 -7.59 4.81 7.94
N SER A 229 -8.29 4.28 6.94
CA SER A 229 -9.76 4.28 6.90
C SER A 229 -10.39 3.40 7.98
N GLU A 230 -9.75 2.28 8.35
CA GLU A 230 -10.18 1.43 9.46
C GLU A 230 -9.89 2.13 10.80
N GLN A 231 -8.72 2.76 10.95
CA GLN A 231 -8.33 3.48 12.16
C GLN A 231 -9.19 4.73 12.41
N SER A 232 -9.62 5.44 11.37
CA SER A 232 -10.54 6.59 11.51
C SER A 232 -11.94 6.15 11.98
N LYS A 233 -12.36 4.93 11.62
CA LYS A 233 -13.67 4.37 11.98
C LYS A 233 -13.76 4.08 13.48
N ASP A 234 -12.68 3.58 14.07
CA ASP A 234 -12.57 3.35 15.52
C ASP A 234 -12.56 4.67 16.32
N ILE A 235 -11.99 5.74 15.77
CA ILE A 235 -11.97 7.07 16.41
C ILE A 235 -13.37 7.70 16.40
N GLU A 236 -14.11 7.52 15.31
CA GLU A 236 -15.49 8.03 15.18
C GLU A 236 -16.45 7.32 16.15
N ASP A 237 -16.30 6.01 16.35
CA ASP A 237 -17.12 5.23 17.30
C ASP A 237 -16.85 5.63 18.78
N VAL A 238 -15.60 6.00 19.11
CA VAL A 238 -15.23 6.54 20.43
C VAL A 238 -15.75 7.97 20.65
N MET A 239 -15.88 8.77 19.59
CA MET A 239 -16.41 10.14 19.66
C MET A 239 -17.95 10.19 19.66
N MET A 240 -18.62 9.12 19.21
CA MET A 240 -20.08 8.96 19.19
C MET A 240 -20.65 8.38 20.49
N THR A 241 -19.80 7.94 21.43
CA THR A 241 -20.20 7.25 22.67
C THR A 241 -20.13 8.11 23.94
N ASN A 242 -19.95 9.43 23.82
CA ASN A 242 -20.06 10.41 24.94
C ASN A 242 -21.12 11.47 24.68
#